data_AF-A0A067C340-F1
#
_entry.id   AF-A0A067C340-F1
#
_cell.length_a   1.000
_cell.length_b   1.000
_cell.length_c   1.000
_cell.angle_alpha   90.00
_cell.angle_beta   90.00
_cell.angle_gamma   90.00
#
_symmetry.space_group_name_H-M   'P 1'
#
loop_
_entity.id
_entity.type
_entity.pdbx_description
1 polymer ?
#
loop_
_entity_poly.entity_id
_entity_poly.type
_entity_poly.pdbx_seq_one_letter_code
_entity_poly.pdbx_strand_id
1 'polypeptide(L)'
;MPPKKKVVRVALCLKGCGDVGIAELGDVCMDCHTQAAILRDQRAPEPIPSTLQVDSVPISPSAKQLWQAFQTLPREADAPRSVQGEIDQFTTDAAAIHARQLQLQQYMAASSAGDEVDKAVWRQAQGIEPST
;
A
#
# COMPACT_ATOMS: atom_id res chain seq x y z
N MET A 1 -0.48 40.34 -31.41
CA MET A 1 -1.62 39.99 -30.54
C MET A 1 -1.27 38.70 -29.79
N PRO A 2 -1.28 38.67 -28.45
CA PRO A 2 -0.97 37.46 -27.70
C PRO A 2 -2.13 36.45 -27.78
N PRO A 3 -1.86 35.13 -27.76
CA PRO A 3 -2.91 34.13 -27.81
C PRO A 3 -3.77 34.20 -26.54
N LYS A 4 -5.09 34.33 -26.74
CA LYS A 4 -6.07 34.31 -25.66
C LYS A 4 -5.98 32.96 -24.94
N LYS A 5 -5.56 32.97 -23.67
CA LYS A 5 -5.58 31.78 -22.80
C LYS A 5 -7.00 31.23 -22.77
N LYS A 6 -7.20 30.01 -23.29
CA LYS A 6 -8.47 29.30 -23.14
C LYS A 6 -8.65 29.01 -21.65
N VAL A 7 -9.57 29.72 -21.01
CA VAL A 7 -10.00 29.42 -19.65
C VAL A 7 -10.76 28.10 -19.72
N VAL A 8 -10.08 27.00 -19.39
CA VAL A 8 -10.75 25.71 -19.20
C VAL A 8 -11.58 25.85 -17.93
N ARG A 9 -12.90 25.86 -18.08
CA ARG A 9 -13.80 25.82 -16.92
C ARG A 9 -13.67 24.43 -16.30
N VAL A 10 -12.95 24.36 -15.19
CA VAL A 10 -12.81 23.13 -14.41
C VAL A 10 -14.09 22.99 -13.59
N ALA A 11 -14.84 21.92 -13.82
CA ALA A 11 -16.01 21.60 -12.99
C ALA A 11 -15.53 21.14 -11.61
N LEU A 12 -16.05 21.75 -10.55
CA LEU A 12 -15.75 21.31 -9.19
C LEU A 12 -16.63 20.10 -8.83
N CYS A 13 -16.10 19.27 -7.95
CA CYS A 13 -16.78 18.10 -7.41
C CYS A 13 -18.16 18.49 -6.86
N LEU A 14 -19.21 17.77 -7.29
CA LEU A 14 -20.58 18.01 -6.84
C LEU A 14 -20.79 17.81 -5.33
N LYS A 15 -19.90 17.07 -4.64
CA LYS A 15 -19.93 16.96 -3.18
C LYS A 15 -19.37 18.18 -2.46
N GLY A 16 -18.78 19.13 -3.19
CA GLY A 16 -18.28 20.39 -2.63
C GLY A 16 -17.00 20.25 -1.80
N CYS A 17 -16.21 19.19 -1.99
CA CYS A 17 -14.93 19.01 -1.27
C CYS A 17 -13.82 19.95 -1.74
N GLY A 18 -14.02 20.69 -2.83
CA GLY A 18 -13.05 21.61 -3.41
C GLY A 18 -12.20 21.01 -4.52
N ASP A 19 -12.26 19.70 -4.74
CA ASP A 19 -11.55 19.02 -5.82
C ASP A 19 -12.26 19.15 -7.17
N VAL A 20 -11.57 18.72 -8.22
CA VAL A 20 -12.09 18.67 -9.59
C VAL A 20 -13.02 17.48 -9.76
N GLY A 21 -14.23 17.74 -10.26
CA GLY A 21 -15.20 16.72 -10.63
C GLY A 21 -14.80 16.03 -11.94
N ILE A 22 -15.01 14.72 -12.00
CA ILE A 22 -14.71 13.89 -13.17
C ILE A 22 -16.04 13.48 -13.80
N ALA A 23 -16.27 13.80 -15.07
CA ALA A 23 -17.55 13.57 -15.75
C ALA A 23 -17.91 12.08 -15.81
N GLU A 24 -16.90 11.22 -15.99
CA GLU A 24 -17.03 9.76 -16.01
C GLU A 24 -17.48 9.18 -14.65
N LEU A 25 -17.27 9.93 -13.56
CA LEU A 25 -17.70 9.58 -12.20
C LEU A 25 -18.96 10.35 -11.77
N GLY A 26 -19.69 10.94 -12.72
CA GLY A 26 -20.89 11.75 -12.45
C GLY A 26 -20.58 13.10 -11.80
N ASP A 27 -19.51 13.77 -12.26
CA ASP A 27 -19.03 15.07 -11.77
C ASP A 27 -18.61 15.08 -10.28
N VAL A 28 -18.23 13.91 -9.76
CA VAL A 28 -17.66 13.72 -8.42
C VAL A 28 -16.15 13.51 -8.54
N CYS A 29 -15.36 13.99 -7.57
CA CYS A 29 -13.93 13.72 -7.53
C CYS A 29 -13.64 12.25 -7.17
N MET A 30 -12.43 11.81 -7.50
CA MET A 30 -11.99 10.43 -7.24
C MET A 30 -12.11 10.04 -5.76
N ASP A 31 -11.77 10.94 -4.84
CA ASP A 31 -11.78 10.67 -3.40
C ASP A 31 -13.21 10.47 -2.88
N CYS A 32 -14.11 11.38 -3.27
CA CYS A 32 -15.51 11.33 -2.91
C CYS A 32 -16.24 10.11 -3.51
N HIS A 33 -15.80 9.66 -4.69
CA HIS A 33 -16.31 8.46 -5.35
C HIS A 33 -15.81 7.20 -4.63
N THR A 34 -14.51 7.12 -4.33
CA THR A 34 -13.87 5.98 -3.67
C THR A 34 -14.41 5.78 -2.25
N GLN A 35 -14.57 6.86 -1.48
CA GLN A 35 -15.18 6.79 -0.15
C GLN A 35 -16.60 6.20 -0.20
N ALA A 36 -17.40 6.59 -1.20
CA ALA A 36 -18.74 6.06 -1.37
C ALA A 36 -18.74 4.57 -1.76
N ALA A 37 -17.78 4.14 -2.58
CA ALA A 37 -17.62 2.73 -2.95
C ALA A 37 -17.24 1.87 -1.73
N ILE A 38 -16.27 2.31 -0.92
CA ILE A 38 -15.84 1.60 0.29
C ILE A 38 -17.01 1.44 1.28
N LEU A 39 -17.82 2.49 1.47
CA LEU A 39 -18.97 2.44 2.36
C LEU A 39 -20.11 1.54 1.83
N ARG A 40 -20.20 1.32 0.52
CA ARG A 40 -21.16 0.39 -0.08
C ARG A 40 -20.72 -1.07 0.03
N ASP A 41 -19.41 -1.34 -0.05
CA ASP A 41 -18.85 -2.69 0.07
C ASP A 41 -18.74 -3.18 1.52
N GLN A 42 -18.97 -2.31 2.51
CA GLN A 42 -19.27 -2.76 3.86
C GLN A 42 -20.63 -3.47 3.86
N ARG A 43 -20.61 -4.80 3.62
CA ARG A 43 -21.70 -5.69 3.99
C ARG A 43 -22.14 -5.32 5.40
N ALA A 44 -23.44 -5.08 5.57
CA ALA A 44 -24.04 -4.92 6.89
C ALA A 44 -23.53 -6.07 7.77
N PRO A 45 -22.97 -5.79 8.96
CA PRO A 45 -22.64 -6.86 9.89
C PRO A 45 -23.92 -7.67 10.12
N GLU A 46 -23.83 -8.99 10.01
CA GLU A 46 -24.95 -9.88 10.28
C GLU A 46 -25.59 -9.46 11.62
N PRO A 47 -26.93 -9.42 11.72
CA PRO A 47 -27.58 -9.12 12.98
C PRO A 47 -27.26 -10.23 13.97
N ILE A 48 -26.22 -10.01 14.78
CA ILE A 48 -25.95 -10.78 15.98
C ILE A 48 -27.23 -10.69 16.82
N PRO A 49 -27.86 -11.80 17.23
CA PRO A 49 -29.05 -11.74 18.06
C PRO A 49 -28.72 -10.95 19.33
N SER A 50 -29.35 -9.78 19.43
CA SER A 50 -29.22 -8.84 20.52
C SER A 50 -29.75 -9.48 21.80
N THR A 51 -28.89 -10.14 22.56
CA THR A 51 -29.04 -10.14 24.01
C THR A 51 -28.71 -8.73 24.45
N LEU A 52 -29.75 -7.96 24.78
CA LEU A 52 -29.64 -6.66 25.44
C LEU A 52 -28.94 -6.84 26.80
N GLN A 53 -27.61 -6.93 26.80
CA GLN A 53 -26.85 -6.46 27.93
C GLN A 53 -26.71 -4.96 27.74
N VAL A 54 -27.50 -4.22 28.51
CA VAL A 54 -27.24 -2.81 28.79
C VAL A 54 -25.95 -2.79 29.60
N ASP A 55 -24.83 -3.02 28.93
CA ASP A 55 -23.53 -2.73 29.50
C ASP A 55 -23.41 -1.21 29.47
N SER A 56 -23.78 -0.65 30.62
CA SER A 56 -23.35 0.63 31.15
C SER A 56 -22.37 1.36 30.22
N VAL A 57 -22.79 2.53 29.71
CA VAL A 57 -21.90 3.54 29.14
C VAL A 57 -20.62 3.54 29.98
N PRO A 58 -19.43 3.26 29.41
CA PRO A 58 -18.22 3.26 30.21
C PRO A 58 -18.11 4.65 30.79
N ILE A 59 -18.20 4.73 32.12
CA ILE A 59 -18.05 5.98 32.86
C ILE A 59 -16.69 6.51 32.40
N SER A 60 -16.72 7.56 31.57
CA SER A 60 -15.51 8.18 31.09
C SER A 60 -14.67 8.53 32.32
N PRO A 61 -13.46 7.98 32.45
CA PRO A 61 -12.65 8.23 33.63
C PRO A 61 -12.47 9.74 33.76
N SER A 62 -12.67 10.26 34.97
CA SER A 62 -12.48 11.67 35.23
C SER A 62 -11.06 12.08 34.77
N ALA A 63 -10.87 13.33 34.35
CA ALA A 63 -9.55 13.83 33.94
C ALA A 63 -8.45 13.54 34.98
N LYS A 64 -8.83 13.47 36.27
CA LYS A 64 -7.95 13.08 37.38
C LYS A 64 -7.52 11.61 37.33
N GLN A 65 -8.42 10.69 36.99
CA GLN A 65 -8.11 9.27 36.82
C GLN A 65 -7.24 9.02 35.59
N LEU A 66 -7.50 9.72 34.48
CA LEU A 66 -6.64 9.68 33.28
C LEU A 66 -5.22 10.17 33.59
N TRP A 67 -5.10 11.25 34.35
CA TRP A 67 -3.80 11.78 34.75
C TRP A 67 -3.03 10.85 35.68
N GLN A 68 -3.71 10.21 36.63
CA GLN A 68 -3.09 9.20 37.49
C GLN A 68 -2.66 7.97 36.70
N ALA A 69 -3.49 7.48 35.76
CA ALA A 69 -3.13 6.38 34.89
C ALA A 69 -1.89 6.70 34.03
N PHE A 70 -1.81 7.92 33.51
CA PHE A 70 -0.64 8.41 32.78
C PHE A 70 0.63 8.45 33.64
N GLN A 71 0.53 8.84 34.91
CA GLN A 71 1.66 8.81 35.85
C GLN A 71 2.11 7.39 36.22
N THR A 72 1.19 6.42 36.21
CA THR A 72 1.48 5.01 36.55
C THR A 72 1.98 4.19 35.36
N LEU A 73 1.89 4.70 34.13
CA LEU A 73 2.42 4.03 32.94
C LEU A 73 3.95 4.18 32.92
N PRO A 74 4.72 3.10 33.14
CA PRO A 74 6.17 3.17 32.98
C PRO A 74 6.46 3.42 31.50
N ARG A 75 7.06 4.57 31.19
CA ARG A 75 7.55 4.94 29.84
C ARG A 75 8.38 3.83 29.18
N GLU A 76 8.96 2.95 29.98
CA GLU A 76 9.85 1.86 29.55
C GLU A 76 9.13 0.56 29.16
N ALA A 77 7.82 0.39 29.42
CA ALA A 77 7.13 -0.86 29.07
C ALA A 77 6.86 -0.99 27.56
N ASP A 78 6.68 0.13 26.85
CA ASP A 78 6.37 0.13 25.41
C ASP A 78 7.61 0.30 24.51
N ALA A 79 8.69 0.90 25.02
CA ALA A 79 9.93 1.11 24.28
C ALA A 79 10.56 -0.19 23.73
N PRO A 80 10.67 -1.31 24.47
CA PRO A 80 11.24 -2.54 23.92
C PRO A 80 10.33 -3.19 22.87
N ARG A 81 9.01 -3.00 22.97
CA ARG A 81 8.05 -3.53 21.98
C ARG A 81 8.10 -2.79 20.65
N SER A 82 8.23 -1.46 20.67
CA SER A 82 8.34 -0.69 19.43
C SER A 82 9.65 -1.01 18.69
N VAL A 83 10.77 -1.10 19.42
CA VAL A 83 12.07 -1.43 18.83
C VAL A 83 12.09 -2.86 18.27
N GLN A 84 11.52 -3.83 18.98
CA GLN A 84 11.45 -5.21 18.47
C GLN A 84 10.59 -5.31 17.20
N GLY A 85 9.46 -4.61 17.15
CA GLY A 85 8.62 -4.55 15.96
C GLY A 85 9.32 -3.94 14.75
N GLU A 86 10.13 -2.90 14.95
CA GLU A 86 10.95 -2.31 13.88
C GLU A 86 12.04 -3.27 13.37
N ILE A 87 12.68 -4.03 14.26
CA ILE A 87 13.68 -5.04 13.91
C ILE A 87 13.03 -6.18 13.11
N ASP A 88 11.87 -6.66 13.55
CA ASP A 88 11.14 -7.74 12.87
C ASP A 88 10.65 -7.30 11.48
N GLN A 89 10.19 -6.04 11.35
CA GLN A 89 9.82 -5.46 10.08
C GLN A 89 11.03 -5.35 9.13
N PHE A 90 12.15 -4.81 9.63
CA PHE A 90 13.38 -4.67 8.83
C PHE A 90 13.91 -6.02 8.34
N THR A 91 13.93 -7.03 9.20
CA THR A 91 14.41 -8.38 8.83
C THR A 91 13.52 -9.02 7.78
N THR A 92 12.20 -8.83 7.88
CA THR A 92 11.24 -9.31 6.87
C THR A 92 11.46 -8.62 5.52
N ASP A 93 11.64 -7.30 5.52
CA ASP A 93 11.85 -6.52 4.29
C ASP A 93 13.18 -6.89 3.62
N ALA A 94 14.25 -7.06 4.40
CA ALA A 94 15.56 -7.48 3.91
C ALA A 94 15.50 -8.87 3.25
N ALA A 95 14.82 -9.83 3.87
CA ALA A 95 14.62 -11.16 3.30
C ALA A 95 13.82 -11.11 1.98
N ALA A 96 12.76 -10.29 1.91
CA ALA A 96 11.95 -10.13 0.71
C ALA A 96 12.71 -9.44 -0.44
N ILE A 97 13.60 -8.49 -0.14
CA ILE A 97 14.48 -7.87 -1.14
C ILE A 97 15.48 -8.90 -1.68
N HIS A 98 16.14 -9.64 -0.78
CA HIS A 98 17.10 -10.66 -1.18
C HIS A 98 16.47 -11.75 -2.06
N ALA A 99 15.27 -12.22 -1.70
CA ALA A 99 14.52 -13.20 -2.51
C ALA A 99 14.23 -12.68 -3.93
N ARG A 100 13.81 -11.41 -4.06
CA ARG A 100 13.57 -10.78 -5.37
C ARG A 100 14.84 -10.64 -6.20
N GLN A 101 15.95 -10.23 -5.58
CA GLN A 101 17.25 -10.14 -6.27
C GLN A 101 17.72 -11.51 -6.77
N LEU A 102 17.59 -12.54 -5.94
CA LEU A 102 17.95 -13.91 -6.33
C LEU A 102 17.09 -14.41 -7.50
N GLN A 103 15.77 -14.16 -7.44
CA GLN A 103 14.86 -14.53 -8.51
C GLN A 103 15.20 -13.82 -9.84
N LEU A 104 15.57 -12.53 -9.78
CA LEU A 104 16.04 -11.80 -10.94
C LEU A 104 17.34 -12.37 -11.50
N GLN A 105 18.31 -12.70 -10.64
CA GLN A 105 19.56 -13.34 -11.07
C GLN A 105 19.31 -14.69 -11.75
N GLN A 106 18.42 -15.52 -11.18
CA GLN A 106 18.04 -16.80 -11.76
C GLN A 106 17.36 -16.61 -13.12
N TYR A 107 16.46 -15.63 -13.24
CA TYR A 107 15.83 -15.29 -14.51
C TYR A 107 16.86 -14.84 -15.56
N MET A 108 17.79 -13.95 -15.20
CA MET A 108 18.84 -13.50 -16.11
C MET A 108 19.74 -14.67 -16.56
N ALA A 109 20.13 -15.54 -15.63
CA ALA A 109 20.93 -16.73 -15.94
C ALA A 109 20.20 -17.70 -16.88
N ALA A 110 18.90 -17.93 -16.64
CA ALA A 110 18.07 -18.76 -17.51
C ALA A 110 17.89 -18.14 -18.91
N SER A 111 17.72 -16.81 -18.98
CA SER A 111 17.62 -16.10 -20.25
C SER A 111 18.93 -16.13 -21.04
N SER A 112 20.08 -15.99 -20.37
CA SER A 112 21.39 -16.05 -21.03
C SER A 112 21.78 -17.45 -21.50
N ALA A 113 21.23 -18.50 -20.89
CA ALA A 113 21.49 -19.87 -21.30
C ALA A 113 21.02 -20.16 -22.73
N GLY A 114 19.91 -19.55 -23.17
CA GLY A 114 19.44 -19.64 -24.57
C GLY A 114 20.39 -18.92 -25.55
N ASP A 115 20.86 -17.74 -25.18
CA ASP A 115 21.77 -16.93 -26.01
C ASP A 115 23.15 -17.60 -26.20
N GLU A 116 23.64 -18.34 -25.21
CA GLU A 116 24.90 -19.10 -25.33
C GLU A 116 24.77 -20.29 -26.28
N VAL A 117 23.62 -20.99 -26.24
CA VAL A 117 23.32 -22.08 -27.17
C VAL A 117 23.19 -21.54 -28.60
N ASP A 118 22.47 -20.43 -28.80
CA ASP A 118 22.34 -19.80 -30.12
C ASP A 118 23.68 -19.30 -30.67
N LYS A 119 24.54 -18.72 -29.82
CA LYS A 119 25.91 -18.34 -30.22
C LYS A 119 26.77 -19.54 -30.58
N ALA A 120 26.69 -20.64 -29.83
CA ALA A 120 27.43 -21.86 -30.13
C ALA A 120 27.00 -22.47 -31.47
N VAL A 121 25.68 -22.57 -31.70
CA VAL A 121 25.11 -23.04 -32.97
C VAL A 121 25.51 -22.12 -34.12
N TRP A 122 25.48 -20.79 -33.92
CA TRP A 122 25.87 -19.83 -34.94
C TRP A 122 27.36 -19.91 -35.28
N ARG A 123 28.26 -20.06 -34.28
CA ARG A 123 29.70 -20.26 -34.53
C ARG A 123 29.99 -21.58 -35.25
N GLN A 124 29.27 -22.65 -34.89
CA GLN A 124 29.38 -23.94 -35.56
C GLN A 124 28.90 -23.87 -37.02
N ALA A 125 27.82 -23.12 -37.30
CA ALA A 125 27.33 -22.87 -38.65
C ALA A 125 28.30 -22.02 -39.50
N GLN A 126 29.17 -21.22 -38.88
CA GLN A 126 30.20 -20.43 -39.58
C GLN A 126 31.55 -21.13 -39.70
N GLY A 127 31.71 -22.36 -39.19
CA GLY A 127 32.97 -23.12 -39.28
C GLY A 127 34.13 -22.51 -38.52
N ILE A 128 33.85 -21.63 -37.54
CA ILE A 128 34.88 -21.02 -36.69
C ILE A 128 35.10 -21.98 -35.52
N GLU A 129 36.02 -22.92 -35.70
CA GLU A 129 36.48 -23.79 -34.61
C GLU A 129 37.17 -22.93 -33.54
N PRO A 130 36.92 -23.18 -32.24
CA PRO A 130 37.59 -22.46 -31.18
C PRO A 130 39.08 -22.84 -31.17
N SER A 131 39.94 -21.91 -31.57
CA SER A 131 41.38 -22.01 -31.39
C SER A 131 41.69 -22.12 -29.89
N THR A 132 42.18 -23.29 -29.49
CA THR A 132 42.75 -23.58 -28.16
C THR A 132 43.91 -22.66 -27.82
#